data_AF-A0A7C4WWY3-F1
#
_entry.id   AF-A0A7C4WWY3-F1
#
_cell.length_a   1.000
_cell.length_b   1.000
_cell.length_c   1.000
_cell.angle_alpha   90.00
_cell.angle_beta   90.00
_cell.angle_gamma   90.00
#
_symmetry.space_group_name_H-M   'P 1'
#
loop_
_entity.id
_entity.type
_entity.pdbx_description
1 polymer ?
#
loop_
_entity_poly.entity_id
_entity_poly.type
_entity_poly.pdbx_seq_one_letter_code
_entity_poly.pdbx_strand_id
1 'polypeptide(L)'
;MTNAKIYDLDGSKITAQSITLSKLASDAIPPKTYYQASEPTSGMNEGDYWIDTDDNNKLYIYQNSTWQVVSESGGGGGGITIFR
;
A
#
# COMPACT_ATOMS: atom_id res chain seq x y z
N MET A 1 -8.63 -21.47 -32.07
CA MET A 1 -7.89 -20.22 -31.86
C MET A 1 -6.61 -20.57 -31.15
N THR A 2 -5.46 -20.33 -31.75
CA THR A 2 -4.18 -20.74 -31.16
C THR A 2 -3.72 -19.64 -30.21
N ASN A 3 -3.59 -19.95 -28.92
CA ASN A 3 -3.08 -18.99 -27.95
C ASN A 3 -1.61 -18.70 -28.29
N ALA A 4 -1.31 -17.49 -28.76
CA ALA A 4 0.07 -17.06 -28.96
C ALA A 4 0.72 -16.85 -27.59
N LYS A 5 1.77 -17.63 -27.29
CA LYS A 5 2.65 -17.35 -26.15
C LYS A 5 3.46 -16.07 -26.46
N ILE A 6 3.45 -15.09 -25.56
CA ILE A 6 4.16 -13.82 -25.73
C ILE A 6 5.58 -14.00 -25.18
N TYR A 7 6.58 -13.99 -26.06
CA TYR A 7 7.99 -14.23 -25.70
C TYR A 7 8.78 -12.95 -25.37
N ASP A 8 8.39 -11.80 -25.93
CA ASP A 8 9.06 -10.52 -25.66
C ASP A 8 8.02 -9.44 -25.37
N LEU A 9 8.16 -8.74 -24.24
CA LEU A 9 7.39 -7.54 -23.91
C LEU A 9 8.17 -6.33 -24.46
N ASP A 10 7.99 -6.01 -25.74
CA ASP A 10 8.54 -4.78 -26.30
C ASP A 10 7.55 -3.61 -26.20
N GLY A 11 8.05 -2.38 -26.27
CA GLY A 11 7.26 -1.16 -26.05
C GLY A 11 6.05 -0.99 -26.98
N SER A 12 6.00 -1.70 -28.11
CA SER A 12 4.84 -1.75 -29.01
C SER A 12 3.69 -2.61 -28.47
N LYS A 13 3.94 -3.56 -27.56
CA LYS A 13 2.92 -4.38 -26.88
C LYS A 13 2.37 -3.70 -25.63
N ILE A 14 3.09 -2.71 -25.12
CA ILE A 14 2.61 -1.72 -24.16
C ILE A 14 2.00 -0.56 -24.94
N THR A 15 0.92 -0.82 -25.69
CA THR A 15 0.06 0.29 -26.13
C THR A 15 -0.70 0.82 -24.92
N ALA A 16 -0.99 2.12 -24.91
CA ALA A 16 -1.43 2.92 -23.76
C ALA A 16 -2.73 2.49 -23.03
N GLN A 17 -3.24 1.28 -23.25
CA GLN A 17 -4.47 0.75 -22.67
C GLN A 17 -4.29 -0.53 -21.83
N SER A 18 -3.18 -1.27 -21.97
CA SER A 18 -2.99 -2.55 -21.25
C SER A 18 -2.23 -2.44 -19.92
N ILE A 19 -1.59 -1.30 -19.69
CA ILE A 19 -1.03 -0.94 -18.39
C ILE A 19 -1.65 0.41 -18.07
N THR A 20 -2.67 0.43 -17.21
CA THR A 20 -3.16 1.70 -16.68
C THR A 20 -1.96 2.36 -15.99
N LEU A 21 -1.45 3.47 -16.52
CA LEU A 21 -0.35 4.24 -15.91
C LEU A 21 -0.60 4.52 -14.43
N SER A 22 -1.88 4.66 -14.06
CA SER A 22 -2.36 4.77 -12.69
C SER A 22 -1.93 3.63 -11.77
N LYS A 23 -1.89 2.38 -12.27
CA LYS A 23 -1.49 1.22 -11.47
C LYS A 23 0.03 1.18 -11.25
N LEU A 24 0.83 1.47 -12.30
CA LEU A 24 2.28 1.60 -12.15
C LEU A 24 2.69 2.79 -11.28
N ALA A 25 1.98 3.93 -11.37
CA ALA A 25 2.28 5.12 -10.59
C ALA A 25 1.96 4.93 -9.10
N SER A 26 0.88 4.21 -8.77
CA SER A 26 0.53 3.89 -7.37
C SER A 26 1.48 2.85 -6.76
N ASP A 27 1.88 1.83 -7.54
CA ASP A 27 2.76 0.76 -7.04
C ASP A 27 4.24 1.20 -6.99
N ALA A 28 4.65 2.24 -7.72
CA ALA A 28 6.02 2.73 -7.77
C ALA A 28 6.38 3.69 -6.62
N ILE A 29 5.41 4.12 -5.81
CA ILE A 29 5.67 4.97 -4.64
C ILE A 29 5.89 4.04 -3.44
N PRO A 30 7.11 3.92 -2.91
CA PRO A 30 7.32 3.10 -1.73
C PRO A 30 6.55 3.69 -0.53
N PRO A 31 5.94 2.84 0.32
CA PRO A 31 5.29 3.31 1.54
C PRO A 31 6.23 4.13 2.40
N LYS A 32 5.73 5.24 2.94
CA LYS A 32 6.41 6.01 3.99
C LYS A 32 6.08 5.41 5.35
N THR A 33 7.00 5.58 6.30
CA THR A 33 6.76 5.25 7.70
C THR A 33 6.91 6.51 8.54
N TYR A 34 5.87 6.83 9.31
CA TYR A 34 5.84 7.91 10.28
C TYR A 34 6.11 7.34 11.67
N TYR A 35 6.97 8.01 12.44
CA TYR A 35 7.32 7.61 13.82
C TYR A 35 7.18 8.83 14.72
N GLN A 36 6.01 9.01 15.31
CA GLN A 36 5.62 10.21 16.07
C GLN A 36 4.40 9.91 16.93
N ALA A 37 4.19 10.72 17.98
CA ALA A 37 3.07 10.57 18.91
C ALA A 37 1.73 11.00 18.29
N SER A 38 1.72 12.08 17.51
CA SER A 38 0.47 12.57 16.91
C SER A 38 0.27 12.00 15.51
N GLU A 39 -0.99 11.71 15.16
CA GLU A 39 -1.39 11.27 13.83
C GLU A 39 -0.86 12.21 12.73
N PRO A 40 -0.22 11.69 11.66
CA PRO A 40 0.12 12.49 10.50
C PRO A 40 -1.15 13.06 9.84
N THR A 41 -1.16 14.36 9.55
CA THR A 41 -2.36 15.06 9.05
C THR A 41 -2.33 15.36 7.55
N SER A 42 -1.18 15.22 6.89
CA SER A 42 -1.06 15.49 5.46
C SER A 42 0.07 14.72 4.78
N GLY A 43 -0.08 14.56 3.47
CA GLY A 43 0.92 13.93 2.62
C GLY A 43 0.95 12.41 2.68
N MET A 44 -0.02 11.76 3.35
CA MET A 44 -0.15 10.31 3.39
C MET A 44 -0.64 9.74 2.06
N ASN A 45 -0.10 8.60 1.67
CA ASN A 45 -0.55 7.79 0.56
C ASN A 45 -1.05 6.44 1.07
N GLU A 46 -1.92 5.80 0.30
CA GLU A 46 -2.39 4.44 0.56
C GLU A 46 -1.21 3.50 0.81
N GLY A 47 -1.27 2.75 1.91
CA GLY A 47 -0.22 1.82 2.33
C GLY A 47 0.89 2.42 3.21
N ASP A 48 0.90 3.72 3.46
CA ASP A 48 1.82 4.33 4.44
C ASP A 48 1.60 3.73 5.84
N TYR A 49 2.67 3.68 6.64
CA TYR A 49 2.65 3.17 8.00
C TYR A 49 2.83 4.29 9.02
N TRP A 50 2.20 4.17 10.19
CA TRP A 50 2.44 5.06 11.33
C TRP A 50 2.64 4.22 12.59
N ILE A 51 3.72 4.49 13.31
CA ILE A 51 4.01 3.94 14.63
C ILE A 51 3.72 5.04 15.64
N ASP A 52 2.68 4.82 16.46
CA ASP A 52 2.26 5.74 17.50
C ASP A 52 3.17 5.58 18.74
N THR A 53 4.06 6.54 18.92
CA THR A 53 5.13 6.45 19.93
C THR A 53 4.65 6.69 21.36
N ASP A 54 3.44 7.24 21.57
CA ASP A 54 2.86 7.42 22.91
C ASP A 54 1.75 6.41 23.23
N ASP A 55 1.32 5.61 22.25
CA ASP A 55 0.44 4.44 22.42
C ASP A 55 1.17 3.10 22.18
N ASN A 56 2.19 2.81 22.99
CA ASN A 56 2.92 1.53 23.00
C ASN A 56 3.48 1.09 21.62
N ASN A 57 3.87 2.03 20.77
CA ASN A 57 4.30 1.76 19.38
C ASN A 57 3.23 1.03 18.55
N LYS A 58 1.95 1.34 18.78
CA LYS A 58 0.85 0.78 18.00
C LYS A 58 1.04 1.11 16.51
N LEU A 59 0.94 0.08 15.68
CA LEU A 59 1.13 0.19 14.24
C LEU A 59 -0.20 0.41 13.54
N TYR A 60 -0.23 1.43 12.68
CA TYR A 60 -1.33 1.76 11.80
C TYR A 60 -0.89 1.70 10.33
N ILE A 61 -1.85 1.44 9.45
CA ILE A 61 -1.71 1.54 7.98
C ILE A 61 -2.73 2.55 7.46
N TYR A 62 -2.30 3.44 6.57
CA TYR A 62 -3.19 4.42 5.94
C TYR A 62 -3.98 3.73 4.82
N GLN A 63 -5.28 3.58 5.02
CA GLN A 63 -6.23 2.99 4.07
C GLN A 63 -7.54 3.76 3.96
N ASN A 64 -8.05 3.90 2.74
CA ASN A 64 -9.30 4.61 2.43
C ASN A 64 -9.34 6.02 3.05
N SER A 65 -8.22 6.74 2.99
CA SER A 65 -8.05 8.06 3.63
C SER A 65 -8.19 8.07 5.17
N THR A 66 -7.92 6.93 5.84
CA THR A 66 -8.00 6.79 7.30
C THR A 66 -6.87 5.90 7.84
N TRP A 67 -6.44 6.10 9.08
CA TRP A 67 -5.53 5.16 9.73
C TRP A 67 -6.29 3.95 10.29
N GLN A 68 -5.89 2.75 9.87
CA GLN A 68 -6.43 1.47 10.32
C GLN A 68 -5.39 0.78 11.21
N VAL A 69 -5.81 0.26 12.37
CA VAL A 69 -4.91 -0.45 13.28
C VAL A 69 -4.47 -1.78 12.63
N VAL A 70 -3.15 -2.01 12.57
CA VAL A 70 -2.55 -3.25 12.04
C VAL A 70 -2.28 -4.26 13.14
N SER A 71 -1.90 -3.80 14.34
CA SER A 71 -1.69 -4.68 15.48
C SER A 71 -1.93 -3.95 16.78
N GLU A 72 -2.84 -4.48 17.60
CA GLU A 72 -2.92 -4.11 19.01
C GLU A 72 -1.82 -4.89 19.75
N SER A 73 -0.94 -4.18 20.43
CA SER A 73 0.02 -4.79 21.34
C SER A 73 -0.77 -5.40 22.51
N GLY A 74 -1.14 -6.68 22.38
CA GLY A 74 -1.74 -7.46 23.46
C GLY A 74 -3.10 -8.07 23.14
N GLY A 75 -3.08 -9.16 22.37
CA GLY A 75 -4.10 -10.21 22.47
C GLY A 75 -5.42 -9.96 21.75
N GLY A 76 -5.51 -10.42 20.51
CA GLY A 76 -6.79 -10.77 19.88
C GLY A 76 -6.98 -10.17 18.49
N GLY A 77 -6.77 -10.99 17.47
CA GLY A 77 -7.51 -10.88 16.20
C GLY A 77 -7.30 -9.61 15.38
N GLY A 78 -6.09 -9.43 14.83
CA GLY A 78 -5.83 -8.42 13.81
C GLY A 78 -4.79 -8.90 12.81
N GLY A 79 -4.92 -10.14 12.32
CA GLY A 79 -4.10 -10.60 11.21
C GLY A 79 -4.31 -9.67 10.01
N ILE A 80 -3.22 -9.35 9.31
CA ILE A 80 -3.22 -8.62 8.03
C ILE A 80 -4.29 -9.26 7.12
N THR A 81 -5.45 -8.63 7.01
CA THR A 81 -6.61 -9.20 6.30
C THR A 81 -6.62 -8.83 4.82
N ILE A 82 -5.62 -8.11 4.33
CA ILE A 82 -5.68 -7.61 2.95
C ILE A 82 -4.31 -7.61 2.29
N PHE A 83 -3.98 -8.74 1.69
CA PHE A 83 -3.36 -8.73 0.37
C PHE A 83 -4.48 -9.01 -0.63
N ARG A 84 -4.91 -7.99 -1.38
CA ARG A 84 -5.70 -8.17 -2.60
C ARG A 84 -4.88 -7.65 -3.78
#